data_AF-A0AAW2X623-F1
#
_entry.id   AF-A0AAW2X623-F1
#
_cell.length_a   1.000
_cell.length_b   1.000
_cell.length_c   1.000
_cell.angle_alpha   90.00
_cell.angle_beta   90.00
_cell.angle_gamma   90.00
#
_symmetry.space_group_name_H-M   'P 1'
#
loop_
_entity.id
_entity.type
_entity.pdbx_description
1 polymer ?
#
loop_
_entity_poly.entity_id
_entity_poly.type
_entity_poly.pdbx_seq_one_letter_code
_entity_poly.pdbx_strand_id
1 'polypeptide(L)'
;MMMGPKPCVIPTLAGRTGEKNLSAMQFEKGCKRSEPSYLCTLRFDEIEEASGPIPSVVKKLLKEFEDEMPDELSRKLSPKRAVDHEIELVPDTKPPAKAPYRMSQPELVSLGSS
;
A
#
# COMPACT_ATOMS: atom_id res chain seq x y z
N MET A 1 -24.41 -28.00 26.43
CA MET A 1 -25.46 -27.49 25.53
C MET A 1 -24.94 -27.65 24.11
N MET A 2 -25.32 -28.71 23.38
CA MET A 2 -24.85 -28.90 22.00
C MET A 2 -25.66 -27.96 21.11
N MET A 3 -24.98 -27.00 20.46
CA MET A 3 -25.62 -26.20 19.42
C MET A 3 -25.94 -27.13 18.25
N GLY A 4 -27.23 -27.32 17.95
CA GLY A 4 -27.65 -28.03 16.76
C GLY A 4 -27.09 -27.38 15.47
N PRO A 5 -27.16 -28.09 14.33
CA PRO A 5 -26.64 -27.58 13.06
C PRO A 5 -27.27 -26.22 12.75
N LYS A 6 -26.43 -25.18 12.68
CA LYS A 6 -26.88 -23.83 12.32
C LYS A 6 -27.27 -23.85 10.85
N PRO A 7 -28.49 -23.41 10.48
CA PRO A 7 -28.89 -23.38 9.08
C PRO A 7 -28.01 -22.38 8.32
N CYS A 8 -27.33 -22.83 7.26
CA CYS A 8 -26.62 -21.94 6.35
C CYS A 8 -27.61 -21.35 5.34
N VAL A 9 -27.59 -20.02 5.21
CA VAL A 9 -28.47 -19.26 4.35
C VAL A 9 -27.59 -18.37 3.47
N ILE A 10 -27.69 -18.52 2.16
CA ILE A 10 -26.92 -17.72 1.20
C ILE A 10 -27.87 -16.69 0.57
N PRO A 11 -27.55 -15.39 0.63
CA PRO A 11 -28.33 -14.36 -0.06
C PRO A 11 -28.29 -14.58 -1.58
N THR A 12 -29.44 -14.46 -2.24
CA THR A 12 -29.58 -14.59 -3.69
C THR A 12 -29.99 -13.26 -4.31
N LEU A 13 -29.52 -13.02 -5.54
CA LEU A 13 -30.06 -11.96 -6.39
C LEU A 13 -31.43 -12.46 -6.88
N ALA A 14 -32.50 -11.76 -6.50
CA ALA A 14 -33.90 -12.18 -6.62
C ALA A 14 -34.21 -12.96 -7.92
N GLY A 15 -34.41 -14.28 -7.79
CA GLY A 15 -34.93 -15.14 -8.85
C GLY A 15 -36.46 -15.25 -8.78
N ARG A 16 -37.05 -16.00 -9.72
CA ARG A 16 -38.52 -16.16 -9.96
C ARG A 16 -39.41 -16.33 -8.71
N THR A 17 -38.88 -16.79 -7.59
CA THR A 17 -39.63 -17.09 -6.36
C THR A 17 -39.70 -15.92 -5.37
N GLY A 18 -39.04 -14.79 -5.63
CA GLY A 18 -39.09 -13.58 -4.77
C GLY A 18 -38.37 -13.70 -3.42
N GLU A 19 -37.89 -14.88 -3.04
CA GLU A 19 -37.09 -15.11 -1.83
C GLU A 19 -35.64 -14.67 -2.06
N LYS A 20 -35.14 -13.79 -1.18
CA LYS A 20 -33.79 -13.20 -1.26
C LYS A 20 -32.68 -14.10 -0.70
N ASN A 21 -33.02 -15.34 -0.34
CA ASN A 21 -32.16 -16.25 0.40
C ASN A 21 -32.40 -17.69 -0.08
N LEU A 22 -31.35 -18.51 -0.08
CA LEU A 22 -31.42 -19.91 -0.44
C LEU A 22 -30.81 -20.75 0.70
N SER A 23 -31.63 -21.64 1.26
CA SER A 23 -31.20 -22.61 2.28
C SER A 23 -30.54 -23.83 1.67
N ALA A 24 -29.75 -24.56 2.47
CA ALA A 24 -29.17 -25.84 2.07
C ALA A 24 -30.21 -26.86 1.56
N MET A 25 -31.38 -26.93 2.21
CA MET A 25 -32.46 -27.85 1.81
C MET A 25 -33.09 -27.46 0.47
N GLN A 26 -33.22 -26.17 0.18
CA GLN A 26 -33.71 -25.68 -1.10
C GLN A 26 -32.70 -25.95 -2.21
N PHE A 27 -31.40 -25.74 -1.94
CA PHE A 27 -30.31 -26.09 -2.85
C PHE A 27 -30.33 -27.58 -3.21
N GLU A 28 -30.39 -28.46 -2.21
CA GLU A 28 -30.40 -29.91 -2.42
C GLU A 28 -31.62 -30.37 -3.23
N LYS A 29 -32.80 -29.77 -2.98
CA LYS A 29 -34.01 -30.02 -3.78
C LYS A 29 -33.85 -29.56 -5.23
N GLY A 30 -33.26 -28.40 -5.47
CA GLY A 30 -32.97 -27.90 -6.82
C GLY A 30 -32.02 -28.83 -7.58
N CYS A 31 -30.94 -29.28 -6.93
CA CYS A 31 -30.01 -30.27 -7.50
C CYS A 31 -30.70 -31.59 -7.85
N LYS A 32 -31.57 -32.11 -6.98
CA LYS A 32 -32.37 -33.32 -7.27
C LYS A 32 -33.36 -33.15 -8.43
N ARG A 33 -33.77 -31.91 -8.70
CA ARG A 33 -34.64 -31.53 -9.82
C ARG A 33 -33.86 -31.19 -11.09
N SER A 34 -32.56 -31.45 -11.14
CA SER A 34 -31.67 -31.12 -12.25
C SER A 34 -31.65 -29.62 -12.60
N GLU A 35 -31.89 -28.75 -11.62
CA GLU A 35 -31.72 -27.31 -11.79
C GLU A 35 -30.22 -26.96 -11.87
N PRO A 36 -29.80 -26.05 -12.76
CA PRO A 36 -28.39 -25.70 -12.93
C PRO A 36 -27.85 -24.97 -11.71
N SER A 37 -26.81 -25.54 -11.09
CA SER A 37 -26.12 -24.99 -9.92
C SER A 37 -24.63 -24.81 -10.22
N TYR A 38 -24.07 -23.66 -9.83
CA TYR A 38 -22.66 -23.31 -10.09
C TYR A 38 -21.90 -23.08 -8.79
N LEU A 39 -20.70 -23.65 -8.68
CA LEU A 39 -19.76 -23.35 -7.61
C LEU A 39 -18.77 -22.29 -8.09
N CYS A 40 -18.72 -21.15 -7.41
CA CYS A 40 -17.70 -20.14 -7.66
C CYS A 40 -16.59 -20.27 -6.62
N THR A 41 -15.38 -20.54 -7.07
CA THR A 41 -14.17 -20.50 -6.26
C THR A 41 -13.35 -19.28 -6.68
N LEU A 42 -13.02 -18.42 -5.72
CA LEU A 42 -12.06 -17.34 -5.94
C LEU A 42 -10.67 -17.96 -5.99
N ARG A 43 -10.00 -17.88 -7.14
CA ARG A 43 -8.56 -18.06 -7.21
C ARG A 43 -7.92 -16.73 -6.93
N PHE A 44 -7.31 -16.62 -5.76
CA PHE A 44 -6.31 -15.60 -5.51
C PHE A 44 -5.02 -16.18 -6.05
N ASP A 45 -4.59 -15.74 -7.22
CA ASP A 45 -3.19 -15.90 -7.57
C ASP A 45 -2.44 -15.00 -6.58
N GLU A 46 -1.74 -15.61 -5.63
CA GLU A 46 -0.73 -14.89 -4.86
C GLU A 46 0.16 -14.23 -5.91
N ILE A 47 0.18 -12.90 -5.94
CA ILE A 47 1.18 -12.18 -6.71
C ILE A 47 2.49 -12.56 -6.01
N GLU A 48 3.13 -13.63 -6.47
CA GLU A 48 4.55 -13.83 -6.23
C GLU A 48 5.17 -12.48 -6.58
N GLU A 49 5.82 -11.85 -5.59
CA GLU A 49 6.80 -10.79 -5.87
C GLU A 49 7.56 -11.26 -7.09
N ALA A 50 7.41 -10.55 -8.22
CA ALA A 50 7.78 -11.05 -9.52
C ALA A 50 9.28 -11.37 -9.56
N SER A 51 9.65 -12.56 -9.10
CA SER A 51 10.99 -13.14 -9.04
C SER A 51 11.30 -13.76 -10.40
N GLY A 52 10.89 -13.06 -11.45
CA GLY A 52 11.29 -13.33 -12.82
C GLY A 52 12.57 -12.56 -13.13
N PRO A 53 13.41 -13.04 -14.06
CA PRO A 53 14.55 -12.28 -14.52
C PRO A 53 14.07 -10.93 -15.08
N ILE A 54 14.61 -9.84 -14.52
CA ILE A 54 14.33 -8.47 -14.97
C ILE A 54 14.53 -8.41 -16.50
N PRO A 55 13.53 -7.97 -17.29
CA PRO A 55 13.67 -7.84 -18.74
C PRO A 55 14.92 -7.04 -19.11
N SER A 56 15.62 -7.46 -20.16
CA SER A 56 16.92 -6.87 -20.55
C SER A 56 16.86 -5.35 -20.76
N VAL A 57 15.73 -4.83 -21.23
CA VAL A 57 15.48 -3.39 -21.40
C VAL A 57 15.44 -2.67 -20.05
N VAL A 58 14.73 -3.23 -19.07
CA VAL A 58 14.63 -2.66 -17.72
C VAL A 58 15.99 -2.71 -17.01
N LYS A 59 16.75 -3.80 -17.18
CA LYS A 59 18.10 -3.91 -16.61
C LYS A 59 19.07 -2.87 -17.19
N LYS A 60 18.92 -2.49 -18.45
CA LYS A 60 19.70 -1.40 -19.06
C LYS A 60 19.33 -0.05 -18.45
N LEU A 61 18.03 0.23 -18.29
CA LEU A 61 17.56 1.47 -17.67
C LEU A 61 18.02 1.61 -16.22
N LEU A 62 17.93 0.54 -15.42
CA LEU A 62 18.42 0.56 -14.04
C LEU A 62 19.92 0.86 -13.95
N LYS A 63 20.71 0.35 -14.91
CA LYS A 63 22.14 0.62 -14.99
C LYS A 63 22.45 2.04 -15.47
N GLU A 64 21.58 2.62 -16.31
CA GLU A 64 21.74 3.98 -16.83
C GLU A 64 21.51 5.04 -15.74
N PHE A 65 20.60 4.77 -14.80
CA PHE A 65 20.23 5.68 -13.70
C PHE A 65 20.66 5.16 -12.31
N GLU A 66 21.69 4.31 -12.26
CA GLU A 66 22.23 3.76 -11.00
C GLU A 66 22.74 4.88 -10.07
N ASP A 67 23.19 5.99 -10.65
CA ASP A 67 23.71 7.17 -9.96
C ASP A 67 22.63 8.11 -9.40
N GLU A 68 21.39 8.04 -9.88
CA GLU A 68 20.26 8.82 -9.36
C GLU A 68 19.73 8.28 -8.02
N MET A 69 19.91 6.98 -7.77
CA MET A 69 19.46 6.32 -6.54
C MET A 69 20.61 5.59 -5.84
N PRO A 70 21.66 6.31 -5.38
CA PRO A 70 22.76 5.70 -4.67
C PRO A 70 22.33 5.20 -3.28
N ASP A 71 22.91 4.10 -2.83
CA ASP A 71 22.66 3.55 -1.48
C ASP A 71 23.02 4.53 -0.36
N GLU A 72 24.00 5.40 -0.61
CA GLU A 72 24.42 6.47 0.29
C GLU A 72 24.53 7.80 -0.45
N LEU A 73 24.02 8.87 0.16
CA LEU A 73 24.19 10.22 -0.35
C LEU A 73 25.65 10.67 -0.26
N SER A 74 26.14 11.31 -1.32
CA SER A 74 27.52 11.81 -1.33
C SER A 74 27.74 12.84 -0.21
N ARG A 75 28.88 12.79 0.47
CA ARG A 75 29.30 13.82 1.44
C ARG A 75 29.65 15.18 0.82
N LYS A 76 29.61 15.29 -0.51
CA LYS A 76 29.87 16.54 -1.21
C LYS A 76 28.63 17.42 -1.14
N LEU A 77 28.83 18.73 -1.12
CA LEU A 77 27.72 19.67 -1.23
C LEU A 77 26.96 19.41 -2.53
N SER A 78 25.63 19.53 -2.45
CA SER A 78 24.78 19.48 -3.62
C SER A 78 25.28 20.47 -4.68
N PRO A 79 25.12 20.14 -5.98
CA PRO A 79 25.43 21.07 -7.05
C PRO A 79 24.77 22.44 -6.82
N LYS A 80 25.41 23.51 -7.31
CA LYS A 80 24.80 24.84 -7.28
C LYS A 80 23.46 24.79 -8.00
N ARG A 81 22.42 25.34 -7.36
CA ARG A 81 21.09 25.44 -7.98
C ARG A 81 21.16 26.37 -9.17
N ALA A 82 20.38 26.08 -10.21
CA ALA A 82 20.26 26.95 -11.38
C ALA A 82 19.50 28.25 -11.08
N VAL A 83 18.71 28.25 -10.00
CA VAL A 83 17.90 29.38 -9.55
C VAL A 83 18.18 29.62 -8.07
N ASP A 84 18.50 30.86 -7.74
CA ASP A 84 18.56 31.32 -6.35
C ASP A 84 17.14 31.63 -5.87
N HIS A 85 16.75 31.01 -4.75
CA HIS A 85 15.45 31.28 -4.16
C HIS A 85 15.55 32.48 -3.21
N GLU A 86 15.02 33.61 -3.64
CA GLU A 86 14.89 34.78 -2.78
C GLU A 86 13.80 34.55 -1.73
N ILE A 87 14.09 34.91 -0.48
CA ILE A 87 13.10 34.88 0.61
C ILE A 87 12.49 36.27 0.70
N GLU A 88 11.25 36.41 0.26
CA GLU A 88 10.52 37.67 0.39
C GLU A 88 10.22 37.95 1.87
N LEU A 89 10.68 39.09 2.36
CA LEU A 89 10.43 39.54 3.72
C LEU A 89 9.26 40.52 3.74
N VAL A 90 8.38 40.37 4.72
CA VAL A 90 7.39 41.41 5.02
C VAL A 90 8.15 42.63 5.57
N PRO A 91 7.85 43.86 5.10
CA PRO A 91 8.49 45.08 5.61
C PRO A 91 8.41 45.19 7.13
N ASP A 92 9.44 45.76 7.76
CA ASP A 92 9.58 45.96 9.21
C ASP A 92 9.62 44.68 10.07
N THR A 93 9.77 43.51 9.46
CA THR A 93 9.99 42.27 10.21
C THR A 93 11.40 42.20 10.81
N LYS A 94 11.46 41.84 12.09
CA LYS A 94 12.74 41.63 12.80
C LYS A 94 13.20 40.19 12.63
N PRO A 95 14.50 39.92 12.40
CA PRO A 95 15.02 38.57 12.37
C PRO A 95 14.73 37.82 13.68
N PRO A 96 14.36 36.52 13.62
CA PRO A 96 14.18 35.74 14.83
C PRO A 96 15.53 35.52 15.54
N ALA A 97 15.68 36.12 16.72
CA ALA A 97 16.83 35.92 17.59
C ALA A 97 16.38 35.17 18.86
N LYS A 98 16.38 33.84 18.81
CA LYS A 98 16.04 32.98 19.94
C LYS A 98 17.27 32.22 20.42
N ALA A 99 17.37 31.99 21.73
CA ALA A 99 18.42 31.14 22.28
C ALA A 99 18.25 29.68 21.77
N PRO A 100 19.34 28.93 21.60
CA PRO A 100 19.27 27.50 21.27
C PRO A 100 18.40 26.74 22.28
N TYR A 101 17.67 25.73 21.80
CA TYR A 101 16.89 24.86 22.67
C TYR A 101 17.80 24.07 23.62
N ARG A 102 17.32 23.83 24.84
CA ARG A 102 18.00 22.98 25.80
C ARG A 102 17.85 21.52 25.36
N MET A 103 18.95 20.90 24.99
CA MET A 103 19.04 19.49 24.60
C MET A 103 19.88 18.69 25.60
N SER A 104 19.66 17.39 25.65
CA SER A 104 20.46 16.43 26.42
C SER A 104 21.78 16.11 25.72
N GLN A 105 22.75 15.53 26.44
CA GLN A 105 24.05 15.15 25.86
C GLN A 105 23.92 14.17 24.67
N PRO A 106 23.08 13.12 24.71
CA PRO A 106 22.91 12.22 23.56
C PRO A 106 22.38 12.92 22.31
N GLU A 107 21.42 13.85 22.47
CA GLU A 107 20.84 14.61 21.36
C GLU A 107 21.86 15.56 20.72
N LEU A 108 22.66 16.24 21.55
CA LEU A 108 23.73 17.11 21.07
C LEU A 108 24.78 16.34 20.28
N VAL A 109 25.17 15.15 20.74
CA VAL A 109 26.15 14.29 20.03
C VAL A 109 25.56 13.82 18.70
N SER A 110 24.31 13.39 18.68
CA SER A 110 23.65 12.93 17.45
C SER A 110 23.47 14.05 16.42
N LEU A 111 23.29 15.30 16.85
CA LEU A 111 23.13 16.43 15.94
C LEU A 111 24.48 16.95 15.41
N GLY A 112 25.54 16.88 16.24
CA GLY A 112 26.86 17.41 15.89
C GLY A 112 27.76 16.45 15.12
N SER A 113 27.31 15.22 14.83
CA SER A 113 28.15 14.16 14.25
C SER A 113 28.13 14.07 12.71
N SER A 114 27.74 15.13 12.00
CA SER A 114 27.67 15.17 10.52
C SER A 114 28.93 15.74 9.87
#